data_AF-F4MNU4-F1
#
_entry.id   AF-F4MNU4-F1
#
_cell.length_a   1.000
_cell.length_b   1.000
_cell.length_c   1.000
_cell.angle_alpha   90.00
_cell.angle_beta   90.00
_cell.angle_gamma   90.00
#
_symmetry.space_group_name_H-M   'P 1'
#
loop_
_entity.id
_entity.type
_entity.pdbx_description
1 polymer ?
#
loop_
_entity_poly.entity_id
_entity_poly.type
_entity_poly.pdbx_seq_one_letter_code
_entity_poly.pdbx_strand_id
1 'polypeptide(L)'
;MKIAGFWRRVFKSLIDSLALVFTLGIYLIIFIILYIKGSPSWGMRATGTKYSSNKMFKLALWRLLFWLLRFLTFGILLFIDLFRIILKKGTFAEKKADNFIVINQK
;
A
#
# COMPACT_ATOMS: atom_id res chain seq x y z
N MET A 1 6.52 -9.71 27.21
CA MET A 1 7.27 -10.16 26.01
C MET A 1 8.76 -9.98 26.26
N LYS A 2 9.55 -11.05 26.10
CA LYS A 2 11.03 -10.93 26.09
C LYS A 2 11.46 -9.98 24.98
N ILE A 3 12.46 -9.14 25.23
CA ILE A 3 12.96 -8.09 24.30
C ILE A 3 13.30 -8.67 22.92
N ALA A 4 13.88 -9.88 22.88
CA ALA A 4 14.25 -10.57 21.63
C ALA A 4 13.04 -10.88 20.72
N GLY A 5 11.87 -11.17 21.29
CA GLY A 5 10.67 -11.43 20.50
C GLY A 5 10.04 -10.16 19.94
N PHE A 6 10.10 -9.06 20.69
CA PHE A 6 9.51 -7.79 20.29
C PHE A 6 10.14 -7.24 18.99
N TRP A 7 11.47 -7.18 18.91
CA TRP A 7 12.18 -6.70 17.72
C TRP A 7 11.92 -7.56 16.49
N ARG A 8 11.75 -8.88 16.66
CA ARG A 8 11.39 -9.79 15.57
C ARG A 8 10.01 -9.49 14.99
N ARG A 9 9.04 -9.09 15.84
CA ARG A 9 7.70 -8.67 15.40
C ARG A 9 7.75 -7.34 14.64
N VAL A 10 8.50 -6.36 15.15
CA VAL A 10 8.70 -5.06 14.48
C VAL A 10 9.35 -5.27 13.11
N PHE A 11 10.42 -6.05 13.04
CA PHE A 11 11.14 -6.31 11.79
C PHE A 11 10.27 -7.04 10.75
N LYS A 12 9.49 -8.04 11.16
CA LYS A 12 8.52 -8.70 10.27
C LYS A 12 7.53 -7.69 9.69
N SER A 13 6.92 -6.86 10.54
CA SER A 13 5.94 -5.86 10.10
C SER A 13 6.53 -4.83 9.15
N LEU A 14 7.80 -4.46 9.35
CA LEU A 14 8.53 -3.56 8.44
C LEU A 14 8.74 -4.21 7.07
N ILE A 15 9.16 -5.48 7.02
CA ILE A 15 9.32 -6.22 5.76
C ILE A 15 7.99 -6.31 5.01
N ASP A 16 6.92 -6.70 5.69
CA ASP A 16 5.59 -6.83 5.08
C ASP A 16 5.11 -5.47 4.51
N SER A 17 5.35 -4.38 5.26
CA SER A 17 5.01 -3.03 4.82
C SER A 17 5.86 -2.56 3.63
N LEU A 18 7.16 -2.85 3.63
CA LEU A 18 8.06 -2.52 2.52
C LEU A 18 7.69 -3.27 1.24
N ALA A 19 7.33 -4.55 1.34
CA ALA A 19 6.86 -5.36 0.20
C ALA A 19 5.58 -4.76 -0.42
N LEU A 20 4.66 -4.28 0.41
CA LEU A 20 3.45 -3.60 -0.05
C LEU A 20 3.78 -2.29 -0.77
N VAL A 21 4.63 -1.45 -0.18
CA VAL A 21 5.08 -0.19 -0.79
C VAL A 21 5.76 -0.44 -2.14
N PHE A 22 6.62 -1.45 -2.23
CA PHE A 22 7.32 -1.81 -3.46
C PHE A 22 6.36 -2.27 -4.56
N THR A 23 5.40 -3.13 -4.21
CA THR A 23 4.37 -3.62 -5.13
C THR A 23 3.53 -2.48 -5.70
N LEU A 24 3.10 -1.56 -4.83
CA LEU A 24 2.33 -0.38 -5.26
C LEU A 24 3.20 0.59 -6.08
N GLY A 25 4.49 0.72 -5.77
CA GLY A 25 5.44 1.54 -6.52
C GLY A 25 5.63 1.04 -7.95
N ILE A 26 5.85 -0.27 -8.14
CA ILE A 26 5.92 -0.88 -9.47
C ILE A 26 4.62 -0.65 -10.24
N TYR A 27 3.47 -0.84 -9.58
CA TYR A 27 2.17 -0.60 -10.20
C TYR A 27 2.04 0.85 -10.70
N LEU A 28 2.50 1.83 -9.92
CA LEU A 28 2.48 3.24 -10.31
C LEU A 28 3.35 3.51 -11.55
N ILE A 29 4.55 2.91 -11.63
CA ILE A 29 5.45 3.06 -12.78
C ILE A 29 4.79 2.52 -14.05
N ILE A 30 4.24 1.30 -14.00
CA ILE A 30 3.53 0.69 -15.13
C ILE A 30 2.35 1.57 -15.56
N PHE A 31 1.61 2.10 -14.59
CA PHE A 31 0.49 2.98 -14.85
C PHE A 31 0.90 4.27 -15.56
N ILE A 32 1.98 4.93 -15.11
CA ILE A 32 2.51 6.14 -15.76
C ILE A 32 2.88 5.85 -17.22
N ILE A 33 3.57 4.74 -17.47
CA ILE A 33 3.96 4.32 -18.83
C ILE A 33 2.73 4.12 -19.72
N LEU A 34 1.70 3.41 -19.22
CA LEU A 34 0.47 3.18 -19.97
C LEU A 34 -0.31 4.46 -20.27
N TYR A 35 -0.27 5.43 -19.36
CA TYR A 35 -0.88 6.75 -19.54
C TYR A 35 -0.19 7.58 -20.62
N ILE A 36 1.14 7.61 -20.60
CA ILE A 36 1.94 8.29 -21.65
C ILE A 36 1.67 7.66 -23.02
N LYS A 37 1.50 6.34 -23.08
CA LYS A 37 1.13 5.61 -24.30
C LYS A 37 -0.35 5.75 -24.70
N GLY A 38 -1.17 6.49 -23.95
CA GLY A 38 -2.61 6.63 -24.21
C GLY A 38 -3.38 5.30 -24.18
N SER A 39 -2.84 4.28 -23.51
CA SER A 39 -3.41 2.94 -23.51
C SER A 39 -4.71 2.89 -22.71
N PRO A 40 -5.74 2.16 -23.18
CA PRO A 40 -6.99 2.01 -22.46
C PRO A 40 -6.74 1.27 -21.14
N SER A 41 -7.24 1.85 -20.05
CA SER A 41 -7.16 1.23 -18.72
C SER A 41 -8.02 -0.04 -18.68
N TRP A 42 -7.73 -0.93 -17.73
CA TRP A 42 -8.49 -2.17 -17.54
C TRP A 42 -9.99 -1.93 -17.38
N GLY A 43 -10.39 -0.92 -16.61
CA GLY A 43 -11.80 -0.54 -16.47
C GLY A 43 -12.43 -0.06 -17.79
N MET A 44 -11.66 0.64 -18.62
CA MET A 44 -12.14 1.05 -19.95
C MET A 44 -12.29 -0.13 -20.90
N ARG A 45 -11.37 -1.10 -20.84
CA ARG A 45 -11.50 -2.35 -21.61
C ARG A 45 -12.73 -3.14 -21.18
N ALA A 46 -12.98 -3.24 -19.87
CA ALA A 46 -14.13 -3.93 -19.33
C ALA A 46 -15.48 -3.25 -19.66
N THR A 47 -15.49 -1.93 -19.81
CA THR A 47 -16.71 -1.14 -20.04
C THR A 47 -16.90 -0.68 -21.49
N GLY A 48 -15.96 -0.99 -22.39
CA GLY A 48 -16.00 -0.53 -23.79
C GLY A 48 -15.86 0.99 -23.95
N THR A 49 -15.38 1.70 -22.92
CA THR A 49 -15.31 3.17 -22.92
C THR A 49 -14.00 3.71 -23.48
N LYS A 50 -14.04 4.90 -24.07
CA LYS A 50 -12.86 5.61 -24.61
C LYS A 50 -12.73 6.99 -23.98
N TYR A 51 -11.51 7.52 -23.94
CA TYR A 51 -11.29 8.90 -23.51
C TYR A 51 -11.86 9.87 -24.55
N SER A 52 -12.50 10.95 -24.09
CA SER A 52 -13.11 11.96 -24.96
C SER A 52 -12.10 12.89 -25.63
N SER A 53 -10.89 13.00 -25.09
CA SER A 53 -9.83 13.89 -25.58
C SER A 53 -8.47 13.22 -25.48
N ASN A 54 -7.56 13.61 -26.37
CA ASN A 54 -6.18 13.12 -26.40
C ASN A 54 -5.24 13.87 -25.44
N LYS A 55 -5.78 14.78 -24.60
CA LYS A 55 -5.00 15.52 -23.57
C LYS A 55 -4.68 14.63 -22.35
N MET A 56 -3.93 13.55 -22.59
CA MET A 56 -3.60 12.53 -21.59
C MET A 56 -2.70 13.03 -20.46
N PHE A 57 -1.84 14.01 -20.72
CA PHE A 57 -0.87 14.52 -19.74
C PHE A 57 -1.55 15.16 -18.51
N LYS A 58 -2.57 16.00 -18.74
CA LYS A 58 -3.31 16.64 -17.64
C LYS A 58 -4.06 15.58 -16.81
N LEU A 59 -4.65 14.58 -17.47
CA LEU A 59 -5.34 13.48 -16.81
C LEU A 59 -4.36 12.60 -15.99
N ALA A 60 -3.16 12.35 -16.51
CA ALA A 60 -2.11 11.62 -15.81
C ALA A 60 -1.66 12.36 -14.55
N LEU A 61 -1.47 13.69 -14.61
CA LEU A 61 -1.09 14.51 -13.45
C LEU A 61 -2.16 14.45 -12.35
N TRP A 62 -3.43 14.61 -12.69
CA TRP A 62 -4.53 14.53 -11.72
C TRP A 62 -4.66 13.12 -11.12
N ARG A 63 -4.47 12.07 -11.92
CA ARG A 63 -4.46 10.70 -11.39
C ARG A 63 -3.27 10.42 -10.50
N LEU A 64 -2.09 10.97 -10.82
CA LEU A 64 -0.90 10.87 -9.98
C LEU A 64 -1.11 11.58 -8.64
N LEU A 65 -1.71 12.77 -8.63
CA LEU A 65 -2.10 13.47 -7.41
C LEU A 65 -3.08 12.64 -6.56
N PHE A 66 -4.07 12.02 -7.21
CA PHE A 66 -5.03 11.15 -6.51
C PHE A 66 -4.37 9.89 -5.94
N TRP A 67 -3.41 9.31 -6.67
CA TRP A 67 -2.60 8.20 -6.18
C TRP A 67 -1.75 8.61 -4.99
N LEU A 68 -1.08 9.78 -5.03
CA LEU A 68 -0.33 10.32 -3.90
C LEU A 68 -1.20 10.50 -2.66
N LEU A 69 -2.42 11.03 -2.80
CA LEU A 69 -3.37 11.15 -1.69
C LEU A 69 -3.73 9.78 -1.10
N ARG A 70 -4.00 8.77 -1.94
CA ARG A 70 -4.24 7.40 -1.48
C ARG A 70 -3.03 6.82 -0.76
N PHE A 71 -1.84 6.98 -1.32
CA PHE A 71 -0.60 6.54 -0.69
C PHE A 71 -0.39 7.19 0.67
N LEU A 72 -0.69 8.48 0.80
CA LEU A 72 -0.63 9.17 2.09
C LEU A 72 -1.59 8.52 3.10
N THR A 73 -2.85 8.26 2.71
CA THR A 73 -3.82 7.59 3.59
C THR A 73 -3.37 6.19 4.01
N PHE A 74 -2.90 5.38 3.05
CA PHE A 74 -2.37 4.04 3.34
C PHE A 74 -1.10 4.09 4.19
N GLY A 75 -0.21 5.04 3.92
CA GLY A 75 1.02 5.26 4.70
C GLY A 75 0.73 5.61 6.15
N ILE A 76 -0.26 6.46 6.40
CA ILE A 76 -0.71 6.79 7.78
C ILE A 76 -1.18 5.53 8.49
N LEU A 77 -1.97 4.66 7.85
CA LEU A 77 -2.44 3.41 8.45
C LEU A 77 -1.27 2.48 8.82
N LEU A 78 -0.30 2.29 7.93
CA LEU A 78 0.90 1.50 8.20
C LEU A 78 1.72 2.08 9.36
N PHE A 79 1.83 3.41 9.43
CA PHE A 79 2.56 4.08 10.50
C PHE A 79 1.86 3.93 11.86
N ILE A 80 0.52 3.99 11.89
CA ILE A 80 -0.25 3.72 13.11
C ILE A 80 -0.07 2.27 13.55
N ASP A 81 -0.11 1.30 12.63
CA ASP A 81 0.13 -0.10 12.97
C ASP A 81 1.55 -0.33 13.52
N LEU A 82 2.56 0.33 12.95
CA LEU A 82 3.93 0.32 13.49
C LEU A 82 3.97 0.82 14.95
N PHE A 83 3.37 1.97 15.23
CA PHE A 83 3.29 2.50 16.60
C PHE A 83 2.53 1.58 17.54
N ARG A 84 1.43 0.97 17.09
CA ARG A 84 0.66 0.04 17.93
C ARG A 84 1.43 -1.23 18.25
N ILE A 85 2.23 -1.73 17.30
CA ILE A 85 3.18 -2.82 17.56
C ILE A 85 4.21 -2.38 18.60
N ILE A 86 4.77 -1.16 18.47
CA ILE A 86 5.74 -0.62 19.43
C ILE A 86 5.14 -0.52 20.84
N LEU A 87 3.90 -0.06 20.95
CA LEU A 87 3.13 0.01 22.19
C LEU A 87 2.64 -1.37 22.69
N LYS A 88 3.03 -2.47 22.03
CA LYS A 88 2.63 -3.85 22.35
C LYS A 88 1.12 -4.08 22.30
N LYS A 89 0.37 -3.23 21.59
CA LYS A 89 -1.09 -3.32 21.40
C LYS A 89 -1.50 -4.18 20.21
N GLY A 90 -0.53 -4.67 19.43
CA GLY A 90 -0.76 -5.40 18.17
C GLY A 90 -1.32 -4.50 17.07
N THR A 91 -1.38 -5.02 15.85
CA THR A 91 -1.95 -4.28 14.70
C THR A 91 -3.47 -4.15 14.80
N PHE A 92 -4.07 -3.30 13.97
CA PHE A 92 -5.53 -3.27 13.80
C PHE A 92 -6.08 -4.62 13.38
N ALA A 93 -5.40 -5.33 12.48
CA ALA A 93 -5.82 -6.65 12.02
C ALA A 93 -5.76 -7.69 13.14
N GLU A 94 -4.66 -7.74 13.91
CA GLU A 94 -4.53 -8.65 15.06
C GLU A 94 -5.62 -8.39 16.10
N LYS A 95 -5.89 -7.12 16.42
CA LYS A 95 -6.94 -6.75 17.39
C LYS A 95 -8.34 -7.08 16.87
N LYS A 96 -8.61 -6.94 15.58
CA LYS A 96 -9.94 -7.21 15.02
C LYS A 96 -10.21 -8.71 14.86
N ALA A 97 -9.16 -9.51 14.67
CA ALA A 97 -9.27 -10.95 14.52
C ALA A 97 -9.03 -11.73 15.82
N ASP A 98 -8.79 -11.04 16.95
CA ASP A 98 -8.35 -11.62 18.22
C ASP A 98 -7.20 -12.63 18.09
N ASN A 99 -6.36 -12.44 17.07
CA ASN A 99 -5.28 -13.35 16.69
C ASN A 99 -3.95 -12.62 16.70
N PHE A 100 -3.15 -12.89 17.73
CA PHE A 100 -1.89 -12.21 17.97
C PHE A 100 -0.71 -13.11 17.61
N ILE A 101 0.34 -12.53 17.01
CA ILE A 101 1.53 -13.30 16.64
C ILE A 101 2.24 -13.86 17.88
N VAL A 102 2.14 -15.17 18.13
CA VAL A 102 2.90 -15.82 19.22
C VAL A 102 4.31 -16.17 18.74
N ILE A 103 5.32 -15.82 19.53
CA ILE A 103 6.71 -16.17 19.23
C ILE A 103 7.03 -17.43 20.01
N ASN A 104 7.13 -18.57 19.31
CA ASN A 104 7.62 -19.81 19.90
C ASN A 104 9.04 -19.58 20.41
N GLN A 105 9.18 -19.54 21.74
CA GLN A 105 10.46 -19.66 22.40
C GLN A 105 10.82 -21.14 22.41
N LYS A 106 11.56 -21.59 21.39
CA LYS A 106 12.45 -22.73 21.59
C LYS A 106 13.66 -22.26 22.38
#